data_AF-A0A1C9U5W6-F1
#
_entry.id   AF-A0A1C9U5W6-F1
#
_cell.length_a   1.000
_cell.length_b   1.000
_cell.length_c   1.000
_cell.angle_alpha   90.00
_cell.angle_beta   90.00
_cell.angle_gamma   90.00
#
_symmetry.space_group_name_H-M   'P 1'
#
loop_
_entity.id
_entity.type
_entity.pdbx_description
1 polymer ?
#
loop_
_entity_poly.entity_id
_entity_poly.type
_entity_poly.pdbx_seq_one_letter_code
_entity_poly.pdbx_strand_id
1 'polypeptide(L)'
;MHCRGWKSVYCVPKRPAFKGSAPINLSDRLHQVLRWALGSVEIFLSRHCPLWYAYGGKLKWLERLAYINTIVYPFTSIPLLAYCIVPVVCLLTGKFIIPTLNNFASIWFLALFLSIIVTGVLELRWSGVSIEDWWRNEQFWVIGGVSAHLFAVFQGLLKVLAGVDTNFTVTAKAADDAEFGELYLFKWTTLLIPPTTLIILNLVGVVAGVSDAINNGYGSWGPLFGKLFFAFWVILHLYPFLEGLMGRQNRTPTIVVLWSILLASIFSLVWVRIDPFLPKQTGPILKQCGVEC
;
A
#
# COMPACT_ATOMS: atom_id res chain seq x y z
N MET A 1 -18.39 -19.87 20.28
CA MET A 1 -18.07 -21.16 20.96
C MET A 1 -16.88 -21.05 21.90
N HIS A 2 -15.76 -20.43 21.50
CA HIS A 2 -14.57 -20.32 22.38
C HIS A 2 -14.83 -19.52 23.66
N CYS A 3 -15.67 -18.48 23.63
CA CYS A 3 -16.11 -17.81 24.86
C CYS A 3 -16.86 -18.72 25.86
N ARG A 4 -17.39 -19.86 25.39
CA ARG A 4 -18.02 -20.90 26.23
C ARG A 4 -17.03 -21.98 26.71
N GLY A 5 -15.75 -21.89 26.34
CA GLY A 5 -14.68 -22.80 26.78
C GLY A 5 -14.31 -23.91 25.80
N TRP A 6 -14.89 -23.93 24.59
CA TRP A 6 -14.48 -24.85 23.54
C TRP A 6 -13.08 -24.51 23.00
N LYS A 7 -12.33 -25.54 22.60
CA LYS A 7 -10.99 -25.42 22.00
C LYS A 7 -11.02 -25.92 20.55
N SER A 8 -10.32 -25.22 19.66
CA SER A 8 -10.09 -25.65 18.28
C SER A 8 -8.74 -26.35 18.13
N VAL A 9 -8.60 -27.17 17.08
CA VAL A 9 -7.34 -27.84 16.71
C VAL A 9 -7.06 -27.55 15.24
N TYR A 10 -5.83 -27.13 14.93
CA TYR A 10 -5.35 -26.91 13.57
C TYR A 10 -4.37 -28.03 13.20
N CYS A 11 -4.67 -28.80 12.15
CA CYS A 11 -3.89 -29.95 11.71
C CYS A 11 -3.45 -29.77 10.26
N VAL A 12 -2.15 -29.92 9.98
CA VAL A 12 -1.56 -29.81 8.65
C VAL A 12 -1.01 -31.18 8.24
N PRO A 13 -1.79 -32.02 7.54
CA PRO A 13 -1.31 -33.31 7.06
C PRO A 13 -0.29 -33.14 5.92
N LYS A 14 0.57 -34.14 5.72
CA LYS A 14 1.60 -34.13 4.65
C LYS A 14 1.02 -33.90 3.25
N ARG A 15 -0.18 -34.42 2.98
CA ARG A 15 -0.92 -34.18 1.74
C ARG A 15 -2.11 -33.26 2.05
N PRO A 16 -2.34 -32.18 1.28
CA PRO A 16 -3.50 -31.34 1.46
C PRO A 16 -4.79 -32.17 1.40
N ALA A 17 -5.52 -32.23 2.52
CA ALA A 17 -6.76 -32.98 2.64
C ALA A 17 -7.93 -32.31 1.92
N PHE A 18 -7.87 -30.98 1.77
CA PHE A 18 -8.86 -30.17 1.07
C PHE A 18 -8.16 -29.32 0.00
N LYS A 19 -8.67 -29.37 -1.23
CA LYS A 19 -8.24 -28.52 -2.35
C LYS A 19 -9.46 -27.88 -2.99
N GLY A 20 -9.33 -26.62 -3.40
CA GLY A 20 -10.36 -25.91 -4.14
C GLY A 20 -9.74 -24.94 -5.13
N SER A 21 -10.53 -24.54 -6.13
CA SER A 21 -10.12 -23.54 -7.11
C SER A 21 -10.04 -22.15 -6.48
N ALA A 22 -8.99 -21.40 -6.82
CA ALA A 22 -8.78 -20.02 -6.38
C ALA A 22 -9.08 -19.04 -7.53
N PRO A 23 -9.50 -17.79 -7.24
CA PRO A 23 -9.63 -16.75 -8.26
C PRO A 23 -8.32 -16.55 -9.01
N ILE A 24 -8.40 -16.47 -10.35
CA ILE A 24 -7.22 -16.34 -11.23
C ILE A 24 -6.94 -14.87 -11.56
N ASN A 25 -7.98 -14.03 -11.65
CA ASN A 25 -7.83 -12.59 -11.89
C ASN A 25 -7.80 -11.77 -10.60
N LEU A 26 -7.16 -10.59 -10.68
CA LEU A 26 -6.99 -9.67 -9.56
C LEU A 26 -8.32 -9.07 -9.08
N SER A 27 -9.23 -8.75 -9.99
CA SER A 27 -10.51 -8.11 -9.67
C SER A 27 -11.38 -8.99 -8.78
N ASP A 28 -11.55 -10.28 -9.13
CA ASP A 28 -12.31 -11.24 -8.34
C ASP A 28 -11.66 -11.48 -6.97
N ARG A 29 -10.32 -11.48 -6.92
CA ARG A 29 -9.57 -11.58 -5.66
C ARG A 29 -9.81 -10.36 -4.77
N LEU A 30 -9.82 -9.14 -5.32
CA LEU A 30 -10.13 -7.93 -4.56
C LEU A 30 -11.58 -7.89 -4.08
N HIS A 31 -12.54 -8.34 -4.90
CA HIS A 31 -13.93 -8.49 -4.46
C HIS A 31 -14.06 -9.53 -3.34
N GLN A 32 -13.30 -10.63 -3.38
CA GLN A 32 -13.25 -11.58 -2.28
C GLN A 32 -12.73 -10.94 -0.98
N VAL A 33 -11.62 -10.21 -1.05
CA VAL A 33 -11.05 -9.51 0.11
C VAL A 33 -12.01 -8.44 0.64
N LEU A 34 -12.70 -7.70 -0.25
CA LEU A 34 -13.73 -6.73 0.13
C LEU A 34 -14.82 -7.38 0.98
N ARG A 35 -15.32 -8.56 0.58
CA ARG A 35 -16.35 -9.29 1.33
C ARG A 35 -15.85 -9.71 2.72
N TRP A 36 -14.60 -10.14 2.84
CA TRP A 36 -14.00 -10.47 4.14
C TRP A 36 -13.85 -9.24 5.04
N ALA A 37 -13.38 -8.14 4.48
CA ALA A 37 -13.20 -6.89 5.20
C ALA A 37 -14.55 -6.31 5.67
N LEU A 38 -15.58 -6.35 4.81
CA LEU A 38 -16.94 -5.94 5.17
C LEU A 38 -17.49 -6.76 6.34
N GLY A 39 -17.41 -8.10 6.27
CA GLY A 39 -17.86 -8.95 7.36
C GLY A 39 -17.11 -8.66 8.67
N SER A 40 -15.82 -8.35 8.59
CA SER A 40 -15.01 -7.94 9.74
C SER A 40 -15.49 -6.63 10.36
N VAL A 41 -15.77 -5.62 9.54
CA VAL A 41 -16.32 -4.31 9.98
C VAL A 41 -17.71 -4.47 10.58
N GLU A 42 -18.57 -5.30 9.98
CA GLU A 42 -19.90 -5.61 10.53
C GLU A 42 -19.80 -6.29 11.89
N ILE A 43 -18.91 -7.26 12.07
CA ILE A 43 -18.68 -7.90 13.37
C ILE A 43 -18.18 -6.89 14.39
N PHE A 44 -17.25 -6.01 14.00
CA PHE A 44 -16.73 -4.94 14.85
C PHE A 44 -17.82 -4.00 15.36
N LEU A 45 -18.76 -3.62 14.49
CA LEU A 45 -19.87 -2.72 14.84
C LEU A 45 -21.07 -3.45 15.48
N SER A 46 -21.03 -4.79 15.56
CA SER A 46 -22.08 -5.60 16.17
C SER A 46 -21.94 -5.74 17.69
N ARG A 47 -22.97 -6.32 18.33
CA ARG A 47 -22.92 -6.72 19.75
C ARG A 47 -21.84 -7.76 20.07
N HIS A 48 -21.28 -8.44 19.06
CA HIS A 48 -20.32 -9.53 19.21
C HIS A 48 -18.86 -9.08 19.07
N CYS A 49 -18.58 -7.77 19.08
CA CYS A 49 -17.23 -7.25 18.99
C CYS A 49 -16.34 -7.76 20.14
N PRO A 50 -15.15 -8.33 19.84
CA PRO A 50 -14.23 -8.85 20.85
C PRO A 50 -13.76 -7.84 21.90
N LEU A 51 -13.87 -6.53 21.61
CA LEU A 51 -13.47 -5.44 22.49
C LEU A 51 -14.34 -5.30 23.74
N TRP A 52 -15.63 -5.64 23.66
CA TRP A 52 -16.58 -5.54 24.78
C TRP A 52 -17.40 -6.81 25.02
N TYR A 53 -17.46 -7.73 24.06
CA TYR A 53 -18.25 -8.95 24.18
C TYR A 53 -17.60 -10.00 25.10
N ALA A 54 -18.42 -10.63 25.95
CA ALA A 54 -18.08 -11.82 26.73
C ALA A 54 -16.83 -11.71 27.63
N TYR A 55 -16.65 -10.60 28.35
CA TYR A 55 -15.59 -10.45 29.35
C TYR A 55 -15.74 -11.37 30.57
N GLY A 56 -16.97 -11.78 30.92
CA GLY A 56 -17.23 -12.83 31.91
C GLY A 56 -17.14 -14.27 31.37
N GLY A 57 -16.61 -14.45 30.15
CA GLY A 57 -16.51 -15.76 29.49
C GLY A 57 -15.22 -16.51 29.82
N LYS A 58 -15.04 -17.67 29.19
CA LYS A 58 -13.85 -18.55 29.36
C LYS A 58 -12.76 -18.31 28.31
N LEU A 59 -12.78 -17.16 27.62
CA LEU A 59 -11.83 -16.84 26.54
C LEU A 59 -10.48 -16.39 27.12
N LYS A 60 -9.38 -16.97 26.63
CA LYS A 60 -8.04 -16.56 27.07
C LYS A 60 -7.70 -15.15 26.57
N TRP A 61 -6.87 -14.42 27.32
CA TRP A 61 -6.51 -13.05 26.97
C TRP A 61 -5.75 -12.94 25.62
N LEU A 62 -4.73 -13.78 25.40
CA LEU A 62 -4.02 -13.81 24.11
C LEU A 62 -4.91 -14.22 22.94
N GLU A 63 -5.86 -15.13 23.18
CA GLU A 63 -6.85 -15.52 22.17
C GLU A 63 -7.79 -14.36 21.84
N ARG A 64 -8.21 -13.59 22.85
CA ARG A 64 -8.98 -12.35 22.63
C ARG A 64 -8.18 -11.34 21.80
N LEU A 65 -6.89 -11.17 22.08
CA LEU A 65 -6.03 -10.27 21.30
C LEU A 65 -5.97 -10.71 19.83
N ALA A 66 -5.82 -12.02 19.56
CA ALA A 66 -5.88 -12.55 18.21
C ALA A 66 -7.22 -12.25 17.52
N TYR A 67 -8.35 -12.44 18.22
CA TYR A 67 -9.66 -12.06 17.70
C TYR A 67 -9.80 -10.56 17.44
N ILE A 68 -9.31 -9.71 18.32
CA ILE A 68 -9.30 -8.25 18.10
C ILE A 68 -8.54 -7.94 16.82
N ASN A 69 -7.31 -8.46 16.68
CA ASN A 69 -6.49 -8.26 15.48
C ASN A 69 -7.23 -8.69 14.19
N THR A 70 -7.84 -9.88 14.19
CA THR A 70 -8.62 -10.38 13.05
C THR A 70 -9.89 -9.59 12.75
N ILE A 71 -10.42 -8.82 13.70
CA ILE A 71 -11.62 -8.01 13.49
C ILE A 71 -11.29 -6.56 13.07
N VAL A 72 -10.23 -5.98 13.62
CA VAL A 72 -9.87 -4.57 13.36
C VAL A 72 -8.92 -4.37 12.19
N TYR A 73 -8.38 -5.44 11.57
CA TYR A 73 -7.42 -5.31 10.47
C TYR A 73 -7.87 -4.41 9.30
N PRO A 74 -9.15 -4.30 8.90
CA PRO A 74 -9.50 -3.42 7.79
C PRO A 74 -9.26 -1.94 8.11
N PHE A 75 -9.35 -1.55 9.39
CA PHE A 75 -9.19 -0.16 9.82
C PHE A 75 -7.76 0.35 9.67
N THR A 76 -6.75 -0.54 9.54
CA THR A 76 -5.37 -0.14 9.24
C THR A 76 -5.23 0.45 7.84
N SER A 77 -6.23 0.29 6.96
CA SER A 77 -6.27 0.91 5.64
C SER A 77 -6.23 2.44 5.67
N ILE A 78 -6.85 3.08 6.66
CA ILE A 78 -6.91 4.54 6.78
C ILE A 78 -5.50 5.12 7.02
N PRO A 79 -4.76 4.71 8.07
CA PRO A 79 -3.39 5.20 8.28
C PRO A 79 -2.44 4.73 7.16
N LEU A 80 -2.66 3.55 6.58
CA LEU A 80 -1.87 3.07 5.44
C LEU A 80 -2.04 3.96 4.20
N LEU A 81 -3.26 4.38 3.88
CA LEU A 81 -3.52 5.30 2.77
C LEU A 81 -2.78 6.63 2.99
N ALA A 82 -2.88 7.19 4.20
CA ALA A 82 -2.16 8.41 4.55
C ALA A 82 -0.64 8.22 4.41
N TYR A 83 -0.10 7.09 4.90
CA TYR A 83 1.31 6.73 4.77
C TYR A 83 1.76 6.68 3.30
N CYS A 84 0.95 6.11 2.40
CA CYS A 84 1.28 6.04 0.97
C CYS A 84 1.19 7.40 0.23
N ILE A 85 0.47 8.39 0.79
CA ILE A 85 0.33 9.75 0.23
C ILE A 85 1.42 10.69 0.76
N VAL A 86 1.91 10.47 1.97
CA VAL A 86 2.94 11.31 2.60
C VAL A 86 4.16 11.57 1.69
N PRO A 87 4.76 10.57 1.01
CA PRO A 87 5.94 10.77 0.18
C PRO A 87 5.69 11.73 -0.99
N VAL A 88 4.58 11.58 -1.71
CA VAL A 88 4.23 12.49 -2.82
C VAL A 88 3.99 13.91 -2.32
N VAL A 89 3.30 14.09 -1.19
CA VAL A 89 3.12 15.43 -0.60
C VAL A 89 4.46 16.06 -0.24
N CYS A 90 5.41 15.28 0.30
CA CYS A 90 6.75 15.77 0.63
C CYS A 90 7.57 16.15 -0.62
N LEU A 91 7.40 15.40 -1.71
CA LEU A 91 8.06 15.66 -2.99
C LEU A 91 7.52 16.93 -3.65
N LEU A 92 6.19 17.11 -3.68
CA LEU A 92 5.55 18.24 -4.35
C LEU A 92 5.63 19.55 -3.55
N THR A 93 5.56 19.49 -2.22
CA THR A 93 5.57 20.70 -1.38
C THR A 93 6.96 21.16 -0.97
N GLY A 94 7.99 20.36 -1.26
CA GLY A 94 9.36 20.62 -0.79
C GLY A 94 9.56 20.40 0.72
N LYS A 95 8.49 20.25 1.52
CA LYS A 95 8.57 20.01 2.97
C LYS A 95 8.96 18.56 3.24
N PHE A 96 9.76 18.34 4.28
CA PHE A 96 10.08 16.99 4.76
C PHE A 96 9.49 16.84 6.16
N ILE A 97 8.67 15.80 6.35
CA ILE A 97 7.94 15.58 7.61
C ILE A 97 8.90 15.18 8.73
N ILE A 98 9.99 14.48 8.39
CA ILE A 98 11.02 14.10 9.36
C ILE A 98 12.09 15.20 9.35
N PRO A 99 12.47 15.78 10.50
CA PRO A 99 13.60 16.72 10.54
C PRO A 99 14.91 16.01 10.16
N THR A 100 15.95 16.77 9.81
CA THR A 100 17.28 16.17 9.61
C THR A 100 17.68 15.37 10.84
N LEU A 101 17.94 14.07 10.65
CA LEU A 101 18.26 13.16 11.74
C LEU A 101 19.60 13.57 12.35
N ASN A 102 19.60 13.90 13.63
CA ASN A 102 20.85 14.02 14.39
C ASN A 102 21.48 12.63 14.58
N ASN A 103 22.74 12.58 15.04
CA ASN A 103 23.46 11.31 15.19
C ASN A 103 22.70 10.27 16.04
N PHE A 104 22.01 10.72 17.09
CA PHE A 104 21.23 9.85 17.96
C PHE A 104 19.97 9.30 17.28
N ALA A 105 19.23 10.15 16.57
CA ALA A 105 18.03 9.75 15.81
C ALA A 105 18.39 8.79 14.66
N SER A 106 19.54 9.00 14.02
CA SER A 106 20.06 8.08 12.99
C SER A 106 20.35 6.69 13.55
N ILE A 107 20.88 6.58 14.77
CA ILE A 107 21.12 5.29 15.44
C ILE A 107 19.80 4.56 15.72
N TRP A 108 18.79 5.27 16.26
CA TRP A 108 17.47 4.68 16.50
C TRP A 108 16.78 4.23 15.22
N PHE A 109 16.87 5.05 14.18
CA PHE A 109 16.34 4.71 12.86
C PHE A 109 17.01 3.44 12.33
N LEU A 110 18.34 3.37 12.35
CA LEU A 110 19.08 2.19 11.91
C LEU A 110 18.74 0.94 12.75
N ALA A 111 18.68 1.08 14.08
CA ALA A 111 18.33 -0.01 14.98
C ALA A 111 16.93 -0.58 14.72
N LEU A 112 15.95 0.30 14.44
CA LEU A 112 14.60 -0.12 14.06
C LEU A 112 14.59 -0.94 12.77
N PHE A 113 15.24 -0.45 11.70
CA PHE A 113 15.30 -1.16 10.42
C PHE A 113 16.00 -2.52 10.56
N LEU A 114 17.13 -2.56 11.28
CA LEU A 114 17.83 -3.81 11.56
C LEU A 114 16.96 -4.78 12.36
N SER A 115 16.25 -4.29 13.38
CA SER A 115 15.34 -5.12 14.19
C SER A 115 14.23 -5.73 13.33
N ILE A 116 13.63 -4.96 12.43
CA ILE A 116 12.57 -5.46 11.53
C ILE A 116 13.13 -6.55 10.60
N ILE A 117 14.28 -6.30 9.98
CA ILE A 117 14.92 -7.26 9.06
C ILE A 117 15.29 -8.57 9.79
N VAL A 118 15.96 -8.47 10.95
CA VAL A 118 16.36 -9.65 11.72
C VAL A 118 15.15 -10.44 12.19
N THR A 119 14.08 -9.77 12.63
CA THR A 119 12.84 -10.43 13.04
C THR A 119 12.20 -11.18 11.87
N GLY A 120 12.11 -10.55 10.69
CA GLY A 120 11.60 -11.20 9.48
C GLY A 120 12.41 -12.42 9.07
N VAL A 121 13.74 -12.33 9.10
CA VAL A 121 14.63 -13.48 8.79
C VAL A 121 14.43 -14.63 9.78
N LEU A 122 14.31 -14.33 11.08
CA LEU A 122 14.07 -15.35 12.09
C LEU A 122 12.70 -16.04 11.91
N GLU A 123 11.66 -15.27 11.59
CA GLU A 123 10.32 -15.79 11.33
C GLU A 123 10.29 -16.71 10.09
N LEU A 124 10.92 -16.30 9.00
CA LEU A 124 11.02 -17.11 7.78
C LEU A 124 11.80 -18.40 8.01
N ARG A 125 12.87 -18.34 8.81
CA ARG A 125 13.70 -19.51 9.12
C ARG A 125 12.91 -20.61 9.83
N TRP A 126 12.07 -20.26 10.79
CA TRP A 126 11.31 -21.27 11.55
C TRP A 126 10.02 -21.71 10.83
N SER A 127 9.41 -20.81 10.05
CA SER A 127 8.17 -21.12 9.31
C SER A 127 8.41 -21.93 8.03
N GLY A 128 9.63 -21.87 7.46
CA GLY A 128 9.94 -22.52 6.18
C GLY A 128 9.27 -21.85 4.97
N VAL A 129 8.75 -20.63 5.15
CA VAL A 129 8.14 -19.82 4.09
C VAL A 129 9.25 -19.18 3.25
N SER A 130 9.06 -19.12 1.93
CA SER A 130 10.01 -18.48 1.03
C SER A 130 9.98 -16.96 1.19
N ILE A 131 11.13 -16.29 0.99
CA ILE A 131 11.20 -14.81 1.02
C ILE A 131 10.32 -14.18 -0.07
N GLU A 132 10.17 -14.85 -1.22
CA GLU A 132 9.33 -14.39 -2.31
C GLU A 132 7.85 -14.41 -1.94
N ASP A 133 7.39 -15.48 -1.28
CA ASP A 133 6.00 -15.58 -0.82
C ASP A 133 5.68 -14.54 0.26
N TRP A 134 6.63 -14.31 1.17
CA TRP A 134 6.50 -13.27 2.20
C TRP A 134 6.38 -11.88 1.59
N TRP A 135 7.29 -11.53 0.67
CA TRP A 135 7.25 -10.23 -0.01
C TRP A 135 5.97 -10.04 -0.84
N ARG A 136 5.54 -11.08 -1.58
CA ARG A 136 4.27 -11.04 -2.34
C ARG A 136 3.07 -10.86 -1.42
N ASN A 137 3.09 -11.44 -0.23
CA ASN A 137 2.03 -11.25 0.76
C ASN A 137 1.99 -9.81 1.28
N GLU A 138 3.15 -9.19 1.57
CA GLU A 138 3.23 -7.78 1.97
C GLU A 138 2.71 -6.84 0.88
N GLN A 139 3.12 -7.06 -0.38
CA GLN A 139 2.59 -6.32 -1.54
C GLN A 139 1.07 -6.45 -1.64
N PHE A 140 0.54 -7.67 -1.51
CA PHE A 140 -0.89 -7.93 -1.55
C PHE A 140 -1.63 -7.28 -0.37
N TRP A 141 -1.03 -7.27 0.82
CA TRP A 141 -1.56 -6.58 1.99
C TRP A 141 -1.68 -5.07 1.76
N VAL A 142 -0.64 -4.44 1.19
CA VAL A 142 -0.69 -3.00 0.85
C VAL A 142 -1.79 -2.74 -0.20
N ILE A 143 -1.82 -3.52 -1.29
CA ILE A 143 -2.82 -3.39 -2.35
C ILE A 143 -4.24 -3.54 -1.79
N GLY A 144 -4.51 -4.59 -1.02
CA GLY A 144 -5.80 -4.84 -0.37
C GLY A 144 -6.16 -3.74 0.63
N GLY A 145 -5.17 -3.23 1.36
CA GLY A 145 -5.29 -2.12 2.30
C GLY A 145 -5.75 -0.83 1.64
N VAL A 146 -5.06 -0.37 0.59
CA VAL A 146 -5.42 0.88 -0.11
C VAL A 146 -6.66 0.76 -1.00
N SER A 147 -7.15 -0.46 -1.26
CA SER A 147 -8.36 -0.71 -2.07
C SER A 147 -9.51 -1.30 -1.25
N ALA A 148 -9.62 -2.63 -1.22
CA ALA A 148 -10.74 -3.38 -0.68
C ALA A 148 -11.02 -3.05 0.80
N HIS A 149 -10.00 -2.96 1.65
CA HIS A 149 -10.18 -2.65 3.06
C HIS A 149 -10.70 -1.22 3.26
N LEU A 150 -10.15 -0.25 2.53
CA LEU A 150 -10.57 1.14 2.59
C LEU A 150 -12.07 1.28 2.21
N PHE A 151 -12.47 0.69 1.09
CA PHE A 151 -13.88 0.67 0.67
C PHE A 151 -14.77 -0.04 1.69
N ALA A 152 -14.34 -1.18 2.24
CA ALA A 152 -15.10 -1.91 3.25
C ALA A 152 -15.34 -1.08 4.52
N VAL A 153 -14.33 -0.33 4.99
CA VAL A 153 -14.48 0.51 6.18
C VAL A 153 -15.53 1.60 5.94
N PHE A 154 -15.46 2.32 4.82
CA PHE A 154 -16.45 3.35 4.52
C PHE A 154 -17.85 2.77 4.29
N GLN A 155 -17.96 1.67 3.54
CA GLN A 155 -19.25 0.99 3.30
C GLN A 155 -19.86 0.46 4.60
N GLY A 156 -19.07 -0.19 5.46
CA GLY A 156 -19.55 -0.72 6.74
C GLY A 156 -20.01 0.38 7.70
N LEU A 157 -19.28 1.50 7.76
CA LEU A 157 -19.70 2.67 8.54
C LEU A 157 -20.99 3.28 8.01
N LEU A 158 -21.12 3.47 6.68
CA LEU A 158 -22.35 3.98 6.06
C LEU A 158 -23.54 3.05 6.32
N LYS A 159 -23.35 1.74 6.21
CA LYS A 159 -24.41 0.76 6.46
C LYS A 159 -24.95 0.85 7.89
N VAL A 160 -24.06 0.93 8.89
CA VAL A 160 -24.47 0.98 10.30
C VAL A 160 -25.03 2.35 10.70
N LEU A 161 -24.49 3.45 10.17
CA LEU A 161 -24.92 4.80 10.53
C LEU A 161 -26.15 5.28 9.75
N ALA A 162 -26.28 4.89 8.48
CA ALA A 162 -27.33 5.37 7.59
C ALA A 162 -28.40 4.32 7.25
N GLY A 163 -28.24 3.07 7.73
CA GLY A 163 -29.21 1.99 7.47
C GLY A 163 -29.33 1.59 6.00
N VAL A 164 -28.34 1.94 5.16
CA VAL A 164 -28.35 1.65 3.71
C VAL A 164 -27.94 0.20 3.49
N ASP A 165 -28.84 -0.60 2.90
CA ASP A 165 -28.54 -1.96 2.47
C ASP A 165 -27.56 -1.94 1.30
N THR A 166 -26.30 -2.25 1.58
CA THR A 166 -25.29 -2.44 0.54
C THR A 166 -25.54 -3.78 -0.15
N ASN A 167 -26.12 -3.75 -1.36
CA ASN A 167 -26.35 -4.95 -2.16
C ASN A 167 -25.04 -5.72 -2.40
N PHE A 168 -25.02 -6.97 -1.93
CA PHE A 168 -23.88 -7.85 -1.97
C PHE A 168 -23.83 -8.60 -3.31
N THR A 169 -22.84 -8.28 -4.16
CA THR A 169 -22.56 -9.10 -5.34
C THR A 169 -21.74 -10.34 -4.92
N VAL A 170 -22.40 -11.50 -4.94
CA VAL A 170 -21.74 -12.79 -4.69
C VAL A 170 -20.76 -13.07 -5.84
N THR A 171 -19.52 -13.42 -5.52
CA THR A 171 -18.55 -13.88 -6.53
C THR A 171 -19.01 -15.24 -7.06
N ALA A 172 -19.34 -15.33 -8.36
CA ALA A 172 -19.73 -16.59 -8.98
C ALA A 172 -18.56 -17.59 -8.95
N LYS A 173 -18.86 -18.86 -8.67
CA LYS A 173 -17.88 -19.97 -8.56
C LYS A 173 -18.07 -21.05 -9.63
N ALA A 174 -18.78 -20.76 -10.71
CA ALA A 174 -18.92 -21.65 -11.85
C ALA A 174 -18.43 -20.92 -13.10
N ALA A 175 -17.52 -21.55 -13.83
CA ALA A 175 -17.24 -21.22 -15.23
C ALA A 175 -17.63 -22.46 -16.03
N ASP A 176 -18.55 -22.30 -16.97
CA ASP A 176 -18.79 -23.32 -18.00
C ASP A 176 -17.53 -23.40 -18.88
N ASP A 177 -17.19 -24.62 -19.29
CA ASP A 177 -15.91 -25.00 -19.91
C ASP A 177 -15.58 -24.28 -21.25
N ALA A 178 -16.49 -23.45 -21.78
CA ALA A 178 -16.29 -22.67 -23.01
C ALA A 178 -15.63 -21.29 -22.80
N GLU A 179 -15.45 -20.82 -21.56
CA GLU A 179 -15.17 -19.40 -21.26
C GLU A 179 -13.83 -19.18 -20.52
N PHE A 180 -12.85 -20.08 -20.69
CA PHE A 180 -11.52 -19.94 -20.09
C PHE A 180 -10.77 -18.65 -20.53
N GLY A 181 -11.17 -18.02 -21.63
CA GLY A 181 -10.62 -16.74 -22.09
C GLY A 181 -11.02 -15.54 -21.22
N GLU A 182 -12.24 -15.53 -20.65
CA GLU A 182 -12.72 -14.41 -19.83
C GLU A 182 -12.18 -14.40 -18.40
N LEU A 183 -11.78 -15.57 -17.88
CA LEU A 183 -11.13 -15.70 -16.58
C LEU A 183 -9.79 -14.93 -16.50
N TYR A 184 -9.15 -14.67 -17.64
CA TYR A 184 -7.92 -13.88 -17.74
C TYR A 184 -8.17 -12.40 -18.10
N LEU A 185 -9.41 -12.00 -18.37
CA LEU A 185 -9.73 -10.62 -18.69
C LEU A 185 -9.74 -9.79 -17.41
N PHE A 186 -8.91 -8.75 -17.42
CA PHE A 186 -8.90 -7.73 -16.39
C PHE A 186 -10.25 -6.99 -16.39
N LYS A 187 -10.97 -7.01 -15.25
CA LYS A 187 -12.24 -6.29 -15.07
C LYS A 187 -11.99 -4.98 -14.34
N TRP A 188 -12.24 -3.85 -14.99
CA TRP A 188 -12.13 -2.54 -14.36
C TRP A 188 -13.21 -2.38 -13.27
N THR A 189 -12.81 -2.03 -12.06
CA THR A 189 -13.71 -1.83 -10.91
C THR A 189 -13.32 -0.58 -10.13
N THR A 190 -14.25 -0.02 -9.38
CA THR A 190 -13.99 1.17 -8.54
C THR A 190 -12.93 0.94 -7.46
N LEU A 191 -12.70 -0.32 -7.07
CA LEU A 191 -11.65 -0.72 -6.12
C LEU A 191 -10.23 -0.42 -6.65
N LEU A 192 -10.07 -0.27 -7.97
CA LEU A 192 -8.78 -0.03 -8.63
C LEU A 192 -8.41 1.45 -8.64
N ILE A 193 -9.35 2.35 -8.35
CA ILE A 193 -9.15 3.81 -8.40
C ILE A 193 -8.11 4.28 -7.38
N PRO A 194 -8.17 3.92 -6.09
CA PRO A 194 -7.16 4.40 -5.14
C PRO A 194 -5.74 3.89 -5.42
N PRO A 195 -5.49 2.58 -5.69
CA PRO A 195 -4.15 2.11 -6.04
C PRO A 195 -3.59 2.77 -7.30
N THR A 196 -4.40 2.91 -8.37
CA THR A 196 -3.96 3.58 -9.60
C THR A 196 -3.61 5.05 -9.36
N THR A 197 -4.43 5.74 -8.58
CA THR A 197 -4.20 7.15 -8.22
C THR A 197 -2.92 7.30 -7.40
N LEU A 198 -2.68 6.41 -6.42
CA LEU A 198 -1.45 6.43 -5.62
C LEU A 198 -0.19 6.21 -6.46
N ILE A 199 -0.23 5.30 -7.43
CA ILE A 199 0.88 5.08 -8.36
C ILE A 199 1.14 6.34 -9.18
N ILE A 200 0.09 6.91 -9.79
CA ILE A 200 0.23 8.11 -10.64
C ILE A 200 0.77 9.29 -9.83
N LEU A 201 0.21 9.53 -8.64
CA LEU A 201 0.66 10.61 -7.76
C LEU A 201 2.13 10.44 -7.36
N ASN A 202 2.55 9.25 -6.92
CA ASN A 202 3.94 9.01 -6.54
C ASN A 202 4.90 9.11 -7.73
N LEU A 203 4.52 8.64 -8.93
CA LEU A 203 5.32 8.81 -10.14
C LEU A 203 5.49 10.28 -10.53
N VAL A 204 4.39 11.05 -10.55
CA VAL A 204 4.42 12.50 -10.81
C VAL A 204 5.26 13.22 -9.75
N GLY A 205 5.10 12.86 -8.48
CA GLY A 205 5.88 13.40 -7.37
C GLY A 205 7.39 13.14 -7.54
N VAL A 206 7.77 11.93 -7.96
CA VAL A 206 9.18 11.59 -8.23
C VAL A 206 9.73 12.45 -9.35
N VAL A 207 9.03 12.55 -10.48
CA VAL A 207 9.46 13.37 -11.62
C VAL A 207 9.59 14.84 -11.23
N ALA A 208 8.57 15.40 -10.58
CA ALA A 208 8.58 16.79 -10.14
C ALA A 208 9.70 17.08 -9.11
N GLY A 209 9.89 16.19 -8.14
CA GLY A 209 10.93 16.34 -7.11
C GLY A 209 12.35 16.24 -7.67
N VAL A 210 12.58 15.35 -8.64
CA VAL A 210 13.87 15.26 -9.35
C VAL A 210 14.12 16.51 -10.20
N SER A 211 13.11 16.96 -10.95
CA SER A 211 13.20 18.20 -11.74
C SER A 211 13.52 19.41 -10.87
N ASP A 212 12.85 19.57 -9.72
CA ASP A 212 13.11 20.66 -8.78
C ASP A 212 14.54 20.61 -8.21
N ALA A 213 15.00 19.44 -7.79
CA ALA A 213 16.35 19.28 -7.23
C ALA A 213 17.48 19.54 -8.25
N ILE A 214 17.27 19.16 -9.53
CA ILE A 214 18.20 19.48 -10.62
C ILE A 214 18.33 21.00 -10.81
N ASN A 215 17.24 21.75 -10.60
CA ASN A 215 17.23 23.19 -10.78
C ASN A 215 17.72 23.97 -9.55
N ASN A 216 17.55 23.43 -8.34
CA ASN A 216 17.95 24.07 -7.08
C ASN A 216 19.39 23.71 -6.62
N GLY A 217 20.13 22.92 -7.40
CA GLY A 217 21.54 22.61 -7.14
C GLY A 217 21.78 21.54 -6.07
N TYR A 218 23.07 21.20 -5.85
CA TYR A 218 23.51 20.03 -5.07
C TYR A 218 23.05 19.99 -3.60
N GLY A 219 22.73 21.13 -2.99
CA GLY A 219 22.26 21.20 -1.59
C GLY A 219 20.90 20.52 -1.34
N SER A 220 20.10 20.30 -2.39
CA SER A 220 18.77 19.68 -2.31
C SER A 220 18.80 18.14 -2.36
N TRP A 221 19.94 17.52 -2.69
CA TRP A 221 20.02 16.09 -2.99
C TRP A 221 19.93 15.18 -1.77
N GLY A 222 20.45 15.61 -0.61
CA GLY A 222 20.37 14.84 0.63
C GLY A 222 18.91 14.61 1.08
N PRO A 223 18.12 15.68 1.28
CA PRO A 223 16.69 15.57 1.60
C PRO A 223 15.88 14.87 0.49
N LEU A 224 16.25 15.04 -0.78
CA LEU A 224 15.59 14.37 -1.90
C LEU A 224 15.71 12.84 -1.79
N PHE A 225 16.88 12.31 -1.42
CA PHE A 225 17.09 10.86 -1.35
C PHE A 225 16.11 10.16 -0.40
N GLY A 226 15.88 10.74 0.78
CA GLY A 226 14.90 10.20 1.73
C GLY A 226 13.48 10.21 1.18
N LYS A 227 13.07 11.31 0.53
CA LYS A 227 11.73 11.43 -0.09
C LYS A 227 11.53 10.44 -1.23
N LEU A 228 12.54 10.29 -2.09
CA LEU A 228 12.53 9.33 -3.19
C LEU A 228 12.48 7.90 -2.66
N PHE A 229 13.26 7.56 -1.63
CA PHE A 229 13.24 6.23 -1.03
C PHE A 229 11.82 5.81 -0.61
N PHE A 230 11.10 6.67 0.11
CA PHE A 230 9.73 6.35 0.52
C PHE A 230 8.74 6.30 -0.66
N ALA A 231 8.87 7.18 -1.66
CA ALA A 231 8.02 7.13 -2.84
C ALA A 231 8.26 5.84 -3.66
N PHE A 232 9.52 5.45 -3.85
CA PHE A 232 9.86 4.18 -4.49
C PHE A 232 9.39 2.98 -3.68
N TRP A 233 9.47 3.03 -2.36
CA TRP A 233 8.93 1.97 -1.49
C TRP A 233 7.43 1.73 -1.76
N VAL A 234 6.64 2.81 -1.84
CA VAL A 234 5.20 2.72 -2.17
C VAL A 234 4.99 2.15 -3.59
N ILE A 235 5.74 2.67 -4.59
CA ILE A 235 5.63 2.20 -5.98
C ILE A 235 5.98 0.70 -6.08
N LEU A 236 7.03 0.24 -5.40
CA LEU A 236 7.45 -1.17 -5.39
C LEU A 236 6.40 -2.08 -4.74
N HIS A 237 5.70 -1.62 -3.71
CA HIS A 237 4.59 -2.39 -3.12
C HIS A 237 3.39 -2.50 -4.06
N LEU A 238 3.13 -1.45 -4.85
CA LEU A 238 2.04 -1.41 -5.81
C LEU A 238 2.43 -1.91 -7.22
N TYR A 239 3.69 -2.30 -7.44
CA TYR A 239 4.17 -2.75 -8.75
C TYR A 239 3.44 -4.00 -9.28
N PRO A 240 3.18 -5.06 -8.49
CA PRO A 240 2.43 -6.22 -8.99
C PRO A 240 1.00 -5.87 -9.41
N PHE A 241 0.41 -4.85 -8.80
CA PHE A 241 -0.88 -4.32 -9.21
C PHE A 241 -0.80 -3.66 -10.59
N LEU A 242 0.26 -2.88 -10.84
CA LEU A 242 0.52 -2.26 -12.15
C LEU A 242 0.78 -3.33 -13.24
N GLU A 243 1.57 -4.36 -12.94
CA GLU A 243 1.74 -5.51 -13.85
C GLU A 243 0.41 -6.21 -14.12
N GLY A 244 -0.43 -6.41 -13.09
CA GLY A 244 -1.76 -7.00 -13.22
C GLY A 244 -2.71 -6.16 -14.09
N LEU A 245 -2.63 -4.82 -14.01
CA LEU A 245 -3.40 -3.89 -14.83
C LEU A 245 -2.95 -3.89 -16.30
N MET A 246 -1.64 -3.97 -16.54
CA MET A 246 -1.07 -3.96 -17.90
C MET A 246 -1.32 -5.27 -18.66
N GLY A 247 -1.79 -6.31 -17.97
CA GLY A 247 -2.16 -7.61 -18.54
C GLY A 247 -0.98 -8.34 -19.19
N ARG A 248 -1.20 -9.59 -19.61
CA ARG A 248 -0.27 -10.26 -20.53
C ARG A 248 -0.42 -9.69 -21.94
N GLN A 249 -0.03 -8.44 -22.13
CA GLN A 249 0.26 -7.93 -23.47
C GLN A 249 1.78 -7.88 -23.64
N ASN A 250 2.29 -8.62 -24.64
CA ASN A 250 3.67 -8.71 -25.14
C ASN A 250 4.54 -7.52 -24.78
N ARG A 251 5.85 -7.66 -24.48
CA ARG A 251 6.95 -6.65 -24.24
C ARG A 251 6.76 -5.16 -24.65
N THR A 252 5.90 -4.82 -25.60
CA THR A 252 5.56 -3.47 -26.06
C THR A 252 5.01 -2.47 -25.01
N PRO A 253 4.18 -2.80 -24.00
CA PRO A 253 3.65 -1.80 -23.09
C PRO A 253 4.71 -1.32 -22.09
N THR A 254 5.70 -2.16 -21.74
CA THR A 254 6.83 -1.74 -20.91
C THR A 254 7.70 -0.69 -21.62
N ILE A 255 7.98 -0.90 -22.92
CA ILE A 255 8.76 0.06 -23.72
C ILE A 255 8.01 1.39 -23.84
N VAL A 256 6.71 1.35 -24.13
CA VAL A 256 5.89 2.58 -24.23
C VAL A 256 5.83 3.31 -22.88
N VAL A 257 5.66 2.61 -21.76
CA VAL A 257 5.69 3.23 -20.43
C VAL A 257 7.04 3.88 -20.14
N LEU A 258 8.15 3.23 -20.47
CA LEU A 258 9.49 3.80 -20.30
C LEU A 258 9.67 5.09 -21.12
N TRP A 259 9.24 5.08 -22.39
CA TRP A 259 9.28 6.28 -23.24
C TRP A 259 8.37 7.40 -22.73
N SER A 260 7.18 7.07 -22.24
CA SER A 260 6.26 8.04 -21.63
C SER A 260 6.84 8.67 -20.36
N ILE A 261 7.50 7.89 -19.50
CA ILE A 261 8.19 8.41 -18.30
C ILE A 261 9.35 9.32 -18.70
N LEU A 262 10.15 8.92 -19.69
CA LEU A 262 11.26 9.74 -20.20
C LEU A 262 10.74 11.06 -20.78
N LEU A 263 9.72 11.02 -21.63
CA LEU A 263 9.12 12.19 -22.26
C LEU A 263 8.49 13.12 -21.21
N ALA A 264 7.77 12.58 -20.23
CA ALA A 264 7.19 13.34 -19.12
C ALA A 264 8.28 14.01 -18.27
N SER A 265 9.42 13.34 -18.06
CA SER A 265 10.57 13.90 -17.35
C SER A 265 11.20 15.06 -18.11
N ILE A 266 11.40 14.90 -19.43
CA ILE A 266 11.92 15.97 -20.30
C ILE A 266 10.95 17.16 -20.30
N PHE A 267 9.65 16.92 -20.47
CA PHE A 267 8.63 17.97 -20.45
C PHE A 267 8.59 18.71 -19.11
N SER A 268 8.67 17.98 -17.99
CA SER A 268 8.74 18.57 -16.65
C SER A 268 9.99 19.46 -16.48
N LEU A 269 11.15 19.00 -16.94
CA LEU A 269 12.40 19.79 -16.89
C LEU A 269 12.30 21.06 -17.74
N VAL A 270 11.79 20.94 -18.96
CA VAL A 270 11.58 22.08 -19.87
C VAL A 270 10.58 23.06 -19.27
N TRP A 271 9.48 22.57 -18.70
CA TRP A 271 8.47 23.40 -18.04
C TRP A 271 9.08 24.21 -16.89
N VAL A 272 9.78 23.55 -15.96
CA VAL A 272 10.39 24.23 -14.81
C VAL A 272 11.43 25.29 -15.24
N ARG A 273 12.09 25.09 -16.39
CA ARG A 273 13.06 26.06 -16.94
C ARG A 273 12.40 27.27 -17.61
N ILE A 274 11.23 27.08 -18.23
CA ILE A 274 10.52 28.12 -18.97
C ILE A 274 9.55 28.90 -18.06
N ASP A 275 8.98 28.25 -17.05
CA ASP A 275 7.92 28.81 -16.20
C ASP A 275 8.41 30.06 -15.45
N PRO A 276 7.85 31.25 -15.76
CA PRO A 276 8.25 32.50 -15.12
C PRO A 276 7.69 32.66 -13.70
N PHE A 277 6.75 31.80 -13.27
CA PHE A 277 6.09 31.89 -11.97
C PHE A 277 6.76 31.05 -10.88
N LEU A 278 7.72 30.20 -11.24
CA LEU A 278 8.55 29.52 -10.25
C LEU A 278 9.60 30.50 -9.70
N PRO A 279 9.76 30.61 -8.37
CA PRO A 279 10.75 31.49 -7.76
C PRO A 279 12.14 31.01 -8.20
N LYS A 280 12.73 31.72 -9.16
CA LYS A 280 14.14 31.52 -9.54
C LYS A 280 14.97 31.81 -8.29
N GLN A 281 15.82 30.87 -7.88
CA GLN A 281 16.79 31.15 -6.83
C GLN A 281 17.72 32.26 -7.33
N THR A 282 17.45 33.49 -6.91
CA THR A 282 18.46 34.53 -6.89
C THR A 282 19.53 34.01 -5.93
N GLY A 283 20.71 33.71 -6.47
CA GLY A 283 21.87 33.39 -5.65
C GLY A 283 22.08 34.47 -4.57
N PRO A 284 22.92 34.19 -3.55
CA PRO A 284 23.21 35.18 -2.53
C PRO A 284 23.57 36.52 -3.19
N ILE A 285 23.02 37.62 -2.68
CA ILE A 285 23.35 38.97 -3.16
C ILE A 285 24.86 39.12 -2.98
N LEU A 286 25.61 38.98 -4.08
CA LEU A 286 27.05 39.16 -4.11
C LEU A 286 27.30 40.65 -3.89
N LYS A 287 27.47 41.05 -2.62
CA LYS A 287 28.07 42.35 -2.32
C LYS A 287 29.54 42.25 -2.68
N GLN A 288 30.01 43.20 -3.47
CA GLN A 288 31.43 43.38 -3.75
C GLN A 288 32.14 43.54 -2.41
N CYS A 289 32.91 42.51 -2.02
CA CYS A 289 33.85 42.63 -0.91
C CYS A 289 34.87 43.65 -1.41
N GLY A 290 34.94 44.83 -0.78
CA GLY A 290 35.78 45.96 -1.21
C GLY A 290 37.27 45.71 -1.04
N VAL A 291 37.72 44.50 -1.37
CA VAL A 291 39.10 44.07 -1.42
C VAL A 291 39.42 43.92 -2.89
N GLU A 292 40.29 44.78 -3.40
CA GLU A 292 40.91 44.59 -4.71
C GLU A 292 41.81 43.35 -4.60
N CYS A 293 41.45 42.28 -5.33
CA CYS A 293 42.29 41.10 -5.50
C CYS A 293 43.34 41.33 -6.60
#